data_AF-A0A7W6BUK4-F1
#
_entry.id   AF-A0A7W6BUK4-F1
#
_cell.length_a   1.000
_cell.length_b   1.000
_cell.length_c   1.000
_cell.angle_alpha   90.00
_cell.angle_beta   90.00
_cell.angle_gamma   90.00
#
_symmetry.space_group_name_H-M   'P 1'
#
loop_
_entity.id
_entity.type
_entity.pdbx_description
1 polymer ?
#
loop_
_entity_poly.entity_id
_entity_poly.type
_entity_poly.pdbx_seq_one_letter_code
_entity_poly.pdbx_strand_id
1 'polypeptide(L)'
;MRHLALALFLALATVTAGAAHASSDDAWAAFDARVAKACREASGFQRARTSAIVGFDDRVGRVAVLVGDRAGKMPPKLCLYDKRAQKAYVDEAAGWSAPMTGR
;
A
#
# COMPACT_ATOMS: atom_id res chain seq x y z
N MET A 1 18.96 -49.96 1.61
CA MET A 1 17.83 -49.25 2.22
C MET A 1 18.16 -47.82 2.71
N ARG A 2 19.30 -47.56 3.39
CA ARG A 2 19.70 -46.20 3.83
C ARG A 2 19.85 -45.16 2.71
N HIS A 3 20.38 -45.55 1.55
CA HIS A 3 20.56 -44.63 0.42
C HIS A 3 19.25 -44.26 -0.28
N LEU A 4 18.25 -45.15 -0.27
CA LEU A 4 16.91 -44.88 -0.82
C LEU A 4 16.16 -43.86 0.06
N ALA A 5 16.26 -44.00 1.37
CA ALA A 5 15.65 -43.05 2.31
C ALA A 5 16.25 -41.64 2.13
N LEU A 6 17.58 -41.53 2.02
CA LEU A 6 18.25 -40.25 1.84
C LEU A 6 17.89 -39.55 0.51
N ALA A 7 17.75 -40.32 -0.57
CA ALA A 7 17.33 -39.81 -1.88
C ALA A 7 15.86 -39.32 -1.85
N LEU A 8 14.99 -40.02 -1.13
CA LEU A 8 13.58 -39.64 -0.97
C LEU A 8 13.42 -38.36 -0.13
N PHE A 9 14.22 -38.21 0.93
CA PHE A 9 14.24 -36.97 1.73
C PHE A 9 14.74 -35.77 0.93
N LEU A 10 15.77 -35.93 0.08
CA LEU A 10 16.25 -34.85 -0.79
C LEU A 10 15.22 -34.48 -1.86
N ALA A 11 14.52 -35.46 -2.44
CA ALA A 11 13.47 -35.21 -3.43
C ALA A 11 12.23 -34.51 -2.84
N LEU A 12 11.92 -34.75 -1.57
CA LEU A 12 10.83 -34.05 -0.87
C LEU A 12 11.22 -32.61 -0.49
N ALA A 13 12.51 -32.37 -0.20
CA ALA A 13 13.02 -31.04 0.13
C ALA A 13 12.93 -30.06 -1.06
N THR A 14 13.15 -30.53 -2.29
CA THR A 14 13.09 -29.67 -3.50
C THR A 14 11.67 -29.22 -3.85
N VAL A 15 10.62 -29.94 -3.43
CA VAL A 15 9.22 -29.53 -3.63
C VAL A 15 8.81 -28.40 -2.67
N THR A 16 9.52 -28.25 -1.55
CA THR A 16 9.27 -27.19 -0.55
C THR A 16 10.19 -25.99 -0.67
N ALA A 17 11.11 -25.99 -1.63
CA ALA A 17 11.87 -24.79 -2.03
C ALA A 17 10.90 -23.81 -2.70
N GLY A 18 10.15 -23.10 -1.84
CA GLY A 18 9.01 -22.29 -2.22
C GLY A 18 9.34 -21.34 -3.35
N ALA A 19 8.44 -21.29 -4.33
CA ALA A 19 8.46 -20.21 -5.30
C ALA A 19 8.49 -18.88 -4.53
N ALA A 20 9.48 -18.04 -4.84
CA ALA A 20 9.50 -16.67 -4.36
C ALA A 20 8.31 -15.94 -5.01
N HIS A 21 7.16 -16.00 -4.37
CA HIS A 21 5.99 -15.25 -4.81
C HIS A 21 6.24 -13.79 -4.48
N ALA A 22 6.67 -13.03 -5.50
CA ALA A 22 6.50 -11.59 -5.46
C ALA A 22 5.01 -11.27 -5.21
N SER A 23 4.72 -10.12 -4.60
CA SER A 23 3.33 -9.68 -4.46
C SER A 23 2.68 -9.60 -5.85
N SER A 24 1.50 -10.20 -5.97
CA SER A 24 0.74 -10.18 -7.22
C SER A 24 0.17 -8.79 -7.51
N ASP A 25 -0.17 -8.53 -8.77
CA ASP A 25 -0.83 -7.28 -9.17
C ASP A 25 -2.13 -7.04 -8.39
N ASP A 26 -2.89 -8.10 -8.14
CA ASP A 26 -4.10 -8.05 -7.31
C ASP A 26 -3.80 -7.63 -5.85
N ALA A 27 -2.68 -8.09 -5.29
CA ALA A 27 -2.27 -7.71 -3.94
C ALA A 27 -1.92 -6.22 -3.86
N TRP A 28 -1.25 -5.70 -4.89
CA TRP A 28 -0.94 -4.28 -5.01
C TRP A 28 -2.20 -3.44 -5.21
N ALA A 29 -3.10 -3.82 -6.13
CA ALA A 29 -4.36 -3.12 -6.35
C ALA A 29 -5.23 -3.08 -5.08
N ALA A 30 -5.28 -4.18 -4.33
CA ALA A 30 -5.98 -4.25 -3.05
C ALA A 30 -5.32 -3.35 -1.99
N PHE A 31 -3.99 -3.27 -1.97
CA PHE A 31 -3.27 -2.35 -1.09
C PHE A 31 -3.58 -0.89 -1.43
N ASP A 32 -3.51 -0.52 -2.71
CA ASP A 32 -3.78 0.84 -3.19
C ASP A 32 -5.20 1.28 -2.83
N ALA A 33 -6.18 0.39 -3.05
CA ALA A 33 -7.57 0.65 -2.70
C ALA A 33 -7.75 0.88 -1.19
N ARG A 34 -7.07 0.11 -0.33
CA ARG A 34 -7.11 0.28 1.14
C ARG A 34 -6.53 1.62 1.57
N VAL A 35 -5.34 1.97 1.07
CA VAL A 35 -4.68 3.25 1.37
C VAL A 35 -5.58 4.41 0.93
N ALA A 36 -6.07 4.37 -0.30
CA ALA A 36 -6.91 5.42 -0.84
C ALA A 36 -8.22 5.57 -0.05
N LYS A 37 -8.88 4.47 0.33
CA LYS A 37 -10.08 4.49 1.18
C LYS A 37 -9.79 5.15 2.53
N ALA A 38 -8.77 4.68 3.25
CA ALA A 38 -8.44 5.17 4.58
C ALA A 38 -8.09 6.66 4.57
N CYS A 39 -7.30 7.10 3.59
CA CYS A 39 -6.92 8.51 3.45
C CYS A 39 -8.11 9.41 3.08
N ARG A 40 -9.01 8.97 2.19
CA ARG A 40 -10.22 9.73 1.87
C ARG A 40 -11.11 9.89 3.11
N GLU A 41 -11.32 8.81 3.86
CA GLU A 41 -12.12 8.83 5.08
C GLU A 41 -11.53 9.74 6.16
N ALA A 42 -10.22 9.63 6.41
CA ALA A 42 -9.53 10.47 7.38
C ALA A 42 -9.52 11.96 7.00
N SER A 43 -9.56 12.29 5.70
CA SER A 43 -9.50 13.69 5.23
C SER A 43 -10.72 14.52 5.64
N GLY A 44 -11.89 13.91 5.81
CA GLY A 44 -13.15 14.59 6.04
C GLY A 44 -13.75 15.30 4.81
N PHE A 45 -13.15 15.16 3.62
CA PHE A 45 -13.71 15.75 2.39
C PHE A 45 -14.88 14.92 1.86
N GLN A 46 -16.00 15.58 1.54
CA GLN A 46 -17.18 14.93 0.97
C GLN A 46 -16.88 14.24 -0.38
N ARG A 47 -16.06 14.87 -1.21
CA ARG A 47 -15.66 14.36 -2.53
C ARG A 47 -14.14 14.29 -2.65
N ALA A 48 -13.52 13.49 -1.80
CA ALA A 48 -12.08 13.32 -1.79
C ALA A 48 -11.55 12.64 -3.08
N ARG A 49 -10.40 13.12 -3.55
CA ARG A 49 -9.53 12.46 -4.54
C ARG A 49 -8.14 12.27 -3.92
N THR A 50 -7.42 11.26 -4.39
CA THR A 50 -6.09 10.91 -3.89
C THR A 50 -5.06 11.06 -5.00
N SER A 51 -3.80 11.35 -4.70
CA SER A 51 -2.70 11.19 -5.64
C SER A 51 -2.35 9.72 -5.86
N ALA A 52 -1.31 9.46 -6.66
CA ALA A 52 -0.59 8.18 -6.57
C ALA A 52 0.06 8.02 -5.19
N ILE A 53 0.32 6.78 -4.80
CA ILE A 53 1.01 6.46 -3.54
C ILE A 53 2.49 6.77 -3.68
N VAL A 54 3.01 7.52 -2.70
CA VAL A 54 4.44 7.69 -2.49
C VAL A 54 4.91 6.62 -1.50
N GLY A 55 5.60 5.63 -2.01
CA GLY A 55 6.23 4.57 -1.22
C GLY A 55 7.56 5.03 -0.62
N PHE A 56 7.89 4.48 0.54
CA PHE A 56 9.19 4.63 1.20
C PHE A 56 9.78 3.25 1.48
N ASP A 57 11.06 3.23 1.87
CA ASP A 57 11.73 2.05 2.42
C ASP A 57 10.85 1.36 3.48
N ASP A 58 10.82 0.04 3.47
CA ASP A 58 9.91 -0.73 4.33
C ASP A 58 10.10 -0.49 5.83
N ARG A 59 11.29 -0.07 6.26
CA ARG A 59 11.58 0.30 7.66
C ARG A 59 10.79 1.51 8.13
N VAL A 60 10.36 2.39 7.22
CA VAL A 60 9.50 3.53 7.54
C VAL A 60 8.08 3.04 7.91
N GLY A 61 7.67 1.90 7.36
CA GLY A 61 6.38 1.27 7.67
C GLY A 61 5.16 2.07 7.22
N ARG A 62 5.34 3.14 6.43
CA ARG A 62 4.27 4.04 5.99
C ARG A 62 4.37 4.38 4.52
N VAL A 63 3.25 4.81 3.96
CA VAL A 63 3.18 5.43 2.64
C VAL A 63 2.47 6.77 2.73
N ALA A 64 2.74 7.67 1.79
CA ALA A 64 2.12 8.99 1.74
C ALA A 64 1.23 9.15 0.51
N VAL A 65 0.13 9.87 0.68
CA VAL A 65 -0.80 10.23 -0.39
C VAL A 65 -1.28 11.67 -0.17
N LEU A 66 -1.31 12.48 -1.22
CA LEU A 66 -1.96 13.78 -1.15
C LEU A 66 -3.46 13.59 -1.40
N VAL A 67 -4.30 14.13 -0.51
CA VAL A 67 -5.76 14.09 -0.62
C VAL A 67 -6.26 15.49 -0.92
N GLY A 68 -7.07 15.61 -1.98
CA GLY A 68 -7.68 16.87 -2.37
C GLY A 68 -9.20 16.77 -2.38
N ASP A 69 -9.87 17.88 -2.10
CA ASP A 69 -11.30 18.03 -2.41
C ASP A 69 -11.50 18.14 -3.92
N ARG A 70 -12.53 17.46 -4.46
CA ARG A 70 -12.82 17.48 -5.90
C ARG A 70 -13.19 18.88 -6.40
N ALA A 71 -13.84 19.69 -5.57
CA ALA A 71 -14.18 21.07 -5.96
C ALA A 71 -12.98 22.02 -5.86
N GLY A 72 -11.84 21.59 -5.28
CA GLY A 72 -10.63 22.40 -5.14
C GLY A 72 -10.79 23.59 -4.21
N LYS A 73 -11.83 23.60 -3.35
CA LYS A 73 -12.14 24.73 -2.46
C LYS A 73 -11.41 24.67 -1.13
N MET A 74 -10.97 23.47 -0.73
CA MET A 74 -10.25 23.23 0.51
C MET A 74 -8.77 22.98 0.20
N PRO A 75 -7.85 23.44 1.07
CA PRO A 75 -6.44 23.11 0.93
C PRO A 75 -6.24 21.59 0.96
N PRO A 76 -5.29 21.05 0.17
CA PRO A 76 -5.04 19.61 0.18
C PRO A 76 -4.47 19.17 1.54
N LYS A 77 -4.64 17.88 1.84
CA LYS A 77 -4.09 17.25 3.04
C LYS A 77 -3.06 16.20 2.67
N LEU A 78 -1.96 16.14 3.41
CA LEU A 78 -1.05 15.01 3.33
C LEU A 78 -1.58 13.89 4.22
N CYS A 79 -1.78 12.71 3.64
CA CYS A 79 -2.13 11.51 4.37
C CYS A 79 -0.90 10.62 4.54
N LEU A 80 -0.62 10.19 5.77
CA LEU A 80 0.30 9.11 6.08
C LEU A 80 -0.51 7.86 6.46
N TYR A 81 -0.36 6.79 5.69
CA TYR A 81 -0.96 5.50 5.99
C TYR A 81 0.08 4.58 6.62
N ASP A 82 -0.17 4.13 7.85
CA ASP A 82 0.65 3.15 8.56
C ASP A 82 0.31 1.73 8.08
N LYS A 83 1.28 1.06 7.45
CA LYS A 83 1.09 -0.26 6.82
C LYS A 83 0.75 -1.34 7.87
N ARG A 84 1.30 -1.22 9.09
CA ARG A 84 1.13 -2.21 10.17
C ARG A 84 -0.15 -1.98 10.94
N ALA A 85 -0.40 -0.75 11.35
CA ALA A 85 -1.60 -0.38 12.11
C ALA A 85 -2.85 -0.24 11.22
N GLN A 86 -2.66 -0.20 9.89
CA GLN A 86 -3.71 0.02 8.90
C GLN A 86 -4.53 1.29 9.18
N LYS A 87 -3.84 2.34 9.64
CA LYS A 87 -4.45 3.60 10.07
C LYS A 87 -3.89 4.77 9.26
N ALA A 88 -4.79 5.67 8.86
CA ALA A 88 -4.45 6.91 8.18
C ALA A 88 -4.39 8.08 9.18
N TYR A 89 -3.42 8.96 8.98
CA TYR A 89 -3.26 10.23 9.67
C TYR A 89 -3.19 11.32 8.62
N VAL A 90 -3.91 12.42 8.83
CA VAL A 90 -3.96 13.53 7.86
C VAL A 90 -3.64 14.83 8.54
N ASP A 91 -2.96 15.72 7.81
CA ASP A 91 -2.82 17.11 8.18
C ASP A 91 -2.85 17.99 6.92
N GLU A 92 -3.12 19.28 7.08
CA GLU A 92 -3.12 20.24 5.99
C GLU A 92 -1.72 20.35 5.35
N ALA A 93 -1.69 20.39 4.02
CA ALA A 93 -0.48 20.53 3.22
C ALA A 93 -0.66 21.65 2.20
N ALA A 94 -1.01 22.85 2.67
CA ALA A 94 -1.22 24.01 1.81
C ALA A 94 -0.01 24.26 0.88
N GLY A 95 -0.29 24.54 -0.39
CA GLY A 95 0.74 24.75 -1.42
C GLY A 95 1.33 23.48 -2.04
N TRP A 96 1.00 22.28 -1.52
CA TRP A 96 1.43 21.04 -2.14
C TRP A 96 0.52 20.68 -3.31
N SER A 97 1.09 20.05 -4.34
CA SER A 97 0.34 19.58 -5.50
C SER A 97 0.87 18.25 -6.01
N ALA A 98 -0.03 17.42 -6.53
CA ALA A 98 0.29 16.17 -7.20
C ALA A 98 -0.84 15.85 -8.21
N PRO A 99 -0.58 15.09 -9.28
CA PRO A 99 -1.64 14.58 -10.13
C PRO A 99 -2.62 13.71 -9.31
N MET A 100 -3.90 14.07 -9.33
CA MET A 100 -4.94 13.31 -8.64
C MET A 100 -5.38 12.11 -9.50
N THR A 101 -5.44 10.94 -8.88
CA THR A 101 -5.98 9.70 -9.45
C THR A 101 -7.49 9.64 -9.22
N GLY A 102 -8.22 9.08 -10.19
CA GLY A 102 -9.68 8.98 -10.16
C GLY A 102 -10.41 10.24 -10.65
N ARG A 103 -11.37 10.05 -11.58
CA ARG A 103 -12.21 11.10 -12.16
C ARG A 103 -13.41 11.43 -11.26
#